data_AF-A0A965RGU2-F1
#
_entry.id   AF-A0A965RGU2-F1
#
_cell.length_a   1.000
_cell.length_b   1.000
_cell.length_c   1.000
_cell.angle_alpha   90.00
_cell.angle_beta   90.00
_cell.angle_gamma   90.00
#
_symmetry.space_group_name_H-M   'P 1'
#
loop_
_entity.id
_entity.type
_entity.pdbx_description
1 polymer ?
#
loop_
_entity_poly.entity_id
_entity_poly.type
_entity_poly.pdbx_seq_one_letter_code
_entity_poly.pdbx_strand_id
1 'polypeptide(L)'
;MGKSNVVKLVVQGMLDVTKDQRNVGQLIFDVNGEYANSNPQDGFDAIASAYPDRCTSYFLTPRGAQPEAPKLLRFNFYERTFEALSVMRELLPPATAESEYVARLLTCRLPNLARTEHDSERKIGNRVRKVMLFWTLLDICGFEVNPQRLQNRMEAIGITQPFNPSFPQLLRLSAYQAIRNSPPPPLPTTFADMVTEISVVARFSQSYQNDPSLRRNGQFIFDSDEEIMISFMFPPIGYSPFVLRPCLQFHSPEAGDFVAEILYKLAQGETVILDLGSANEQIIRYFSRSLSEAVFREQESKFVSNTLNNNFIQIYFEEAHMIFPPNAGNTIDVYSRFAKEGAKFNIGIVYSTQSPSTVNRDLLSQTENFFIGHLSSAIDTEQLAMIQHSFQEIGDIIMRQRTRGLLHVLTHSHRYVIPVQANRYNGTSRLVP
;
A
#
# COMPACT_ATOMS: atom_id res chain seq x y z
N MET A 1 -22.56 -10.10 -19.71
CA MET A 1 -21.34 -10.89 -19.44
C MET A 1 -20.21 -10.15 -20.08
N GLY A 2 -19.34 -9.57 -19.27
CA GLY A 2 -18.22 -8.74 -19.71
C GLY A 2 -16.92 -9.20 -19.07
N LYS A 3 -15.89 -8.37 -19.18
CA LYS A 3 -14.54 -8.57 -18.63
C LYS A 3 -14.51 -9.18 -17.22
N SER A 4 -15.23 -8.58 -16.26
CA SER A 4 -15.28 -9.05 -14.86
C SER A 4 -15.81 -10.49 -14.73
N ASN A 5 -16.80 -10.89 -15.53
CA ASN A 5 -17.31 -12.27 -15.51
C ASN A 5 -16.22 -13.28 -15.87
N VAL A 6 -15.38 -12.97 -16.86
CA VAL A 6 -14.31 -13.88 -17.30
C VAL A 6 -13.24 -13.99 -16.23
N VAL A 7 -12.82 -12.88 -15.64
CA VAL A 7 -11.85 -12.88 -14.54
C VAL A 7 -12.39 -13.67 -13.35
N LYS A 8 -13.66 -13.51 -12.97
CA LYS A 8 -14.31 -14.33 -11.93
C LYS A 8 -14.24 -15.82 -12.22
N LEU A 9 -14.46 -16.24 -13.47
CA LEU A 9 -14.32 -17.65 -13.86
C LEU A 9 -12.88 -18.15 -13.74
N VAL A 10 -11.88 -17.31 -14.07
CA VAL A 10 -10.46 -17.67 -13.93
C VAL A 10 -10.08 -17.82 -12.46
N VAL A 11 -10.50 -16.88 -11.60
CA VAL A 11 -10.29 -16.94 -10.14
C VAL A 11 -10.97 -18.18 -9.55
N GLN A 12 -12.22 -18.44 -9.94
CA GLN A 12 -12.97 -19.63 -9.52
C GLN A 12 -12.26 -20.91 -9.97
N GLY A 13 -11.82 -20.99 -11.22
CA GLY A 13 -11.12 -22.18 -11.73
C GLY A 13 -9.87 -22.49 -10.91
N MET A 14 -9.13 -21.46 -10.50
CA MET A 14 -7.97 -21.64 -9.62
C MET A 14 -8.38 -22.11 -8.22
N LEU A 15 -9.42 -21.52 -7.63
CA LEU A 15 -9.96 -21.97 -6.34
C LEU A 15 -10.41 -23.44 -6.39
N ASP A 16 -11.12 -23.82 -7.45
CA ASP A 16 -11.66 -25.17 -7.60
C ASP A 16 -10.54 -26.21 -7.78
N VAL A 17 -9.57 -25.94 -8.67
CA VAL A 17 -8.46 -26.87 -8.95
C VAL A 17 -7.51 -27.02 -7.76
N THR A 18 -7.36 -25.98 -6.95
CA THR A 18 -6.44 -25.96 -5.80
C THR A 18 -7.13 -26.25 -4.47
N LYS A 19 -8.38 -26.71 -4.50
CA LYS A 19 -9.21 -26.92 -3.30
C LYS A 19 -8.49 -27.75 -2.22
N ASP A 20 -7.83 -28.83 -2.63
CA ASP A 20 -7.17 -29.76 -1.72
C ASP A 20 -5.70 -29.37 -1.47
N GLN A 21 -4.96 -29.00 -2.52
CA GLN A 21 -3.52 -28.71 -2.41
C GLN A 21 -3.22 -27.36 -1.76
N ARG A 22 -4.10 -26.37 -1.90
CA ARG A 22 -3.97 -25.00 -1.36
C ARG A 22 -2.58 -24.38 -1.60
N ASN A 23 -2.03 -24.63 -2.78
CA ASN A 23 -0.67 -24.25 -3.13
C ASN A 23 -0.62 -23.02 -4.04
N VAL A 24 -1.76 -22.37 -4.31
CA VAL A 24 -1.85 -21.13 -5.08
C VAL A 24 -2.56 -20.06 -4.27
N GLY A 25 -1.80 -19.05 -3.84
CA GLY A 25 -2.36 -17.83 -3.26
C GLY A 25 -2.84 -16.89 -4.36
N GLN A 26 -3.95 -16.19 -4.15
CA GLN A 26 -4.48 -15.26 -5.15
C GLN A 26 -4.61 -13.86 -4.57
N LEU A 27 -4.06 -12.85 -5.24
CA LEU A 27 -4.17 -11.44 -4.84
C LEU A 27 -4.98 -10.68 -5.87
N ILE A 28 -6.12 -10.11 -5.48
CA ILE A 28 -7.02 -9.40 -6.39
C ILE A 28 -7.08 -7.93 -6.03
N PHE A 29 -6.68 -7.06 -6.96
CA PHE A 29 -6.91 -5.62 -6.86
C PHE A 29 -8.27 -5.28 -7.49
N ASP A 30 -9.31 -5.22 -6.65
CA ASP A 30 -10.70 -5.02 -7.05
C ASP A 30 -11.03 -3.53 -7.15
N VAL A 31 -10.73 -2.95 -8.32
CA VAL A 31 -10.93 -1.51 -8.58
C VAL A 31 -12.40 -1.14 -8.76
N ASN A 32 -13.28 -2.10 -9.07
CA ASN A 32 -14.71 -1.85 -9.28
C ASN A 32 -15.57 -2.27 -8.07
N GLY A 33 -14.99 -2.96 -7.08
CA GLY A 33 -15.67 -3.49 -5.89
C GLY A 33 -16.54 -4.73 -6.15
N GLU A 34 -16.45 -5.34 -7.34
CA GLU A 34 -17.35 -6.41 -7.82
C GLU A 34 -16.99 -7.82 -7.33
N TYR A 35 -15.80 -8.01 -6.76
CA TYR A 35 -15.27 -9.31 -6.32
C TYR A 35 -15.33 -9.46 -4.80
N ALA A 36 -15.20 -8.34 -4.08
CA ALA A 36 -15.34 -8.29 -2.62
C ALA A 36 -16.81 -8.23 -2.17
N ASN A 37 -17.71 -7.61 -2.95
CA ASN A 37 -19.08 -7.32 -2.53
C ASN A 37 -20.13 -7.85 -3.52
N SER A 38 -21.13 -8.57 -3.01
CA SER A 38 -22.28 -8.98 -3.83
C SER A 38 -23.19 -7.77 -4.08
N ASN A 39 -23.59 -7.52 -5.33
CA ASN A 39 -24.60 -6.51 -5.64
C ASN A 39 -26.01 -7.11 -5.47
N PRO A 40 -26.87 -6.59 -4.57
CA PRO A 40 -28.21 -7.12 -4.34
C PRO A 40 -29.13 -7.11 -5.59
N GLN A 41 -28.85 -6.22 -6.56
CA GLN A 41 -29.67 -6.04 -7.75
C GLN A 41 -29.33 -7.02 -8.90
N ASP A 42 -28.13 -7.59 -8.91
CA ASP A 42 -27.63 -8.39 -10.06
C ASP A 42 -27.54 -9.90 -9.79
N GLY A 43 -27.86 -10.35 -8.57
CA GLY A 43 -28.00 -11.77 -8.23
C GLY A 43 -26.74 -12.61 -8.47
N PHE A 44 -25.56 -12.01 -8.35
CA PHE A 44 -24.29 -12.70 -8.54
C PHE A 44 -23.43 -12.64 -7.28
N ASP A 45 -23.17 -13.82 -6.73
CA ASP A 45 -22.34 -14.02 -5.55
C ASP A 45 -20.91 -13.56 -5.84
N ALA A 46 -20.48 -12.46 -5.23
CA ALA A 46 -19.07 -12.04 -5.27
C ALA A 46 -18.14 -13.20 -4.92
N ILE A 47 -16.88 -13.18 -5.39
CA ILE A 47 -15.92 -14.25 -5.11
C ILE A 47 -15.80 -14.48 -3.60
N ALA A 48 -15.73 -13.38 -2.83
CA ALA A 48 -15.71 -13.44 -1.36
C ALA A 48 -16.92 -14.18 -0.78
N SER A 49 -18.12 -13.92 -1.29
CA SER A 49 -19.37 -14.53 -0.83
C SER A 49 -19.49 -16.00 -1.24
N ALA A 50 -18.97 -16.37 -2.41
CA ALA A 50 -19.01 -17.75 -2.90
C ALA A 50 -17.96 -18.67 -2.24
N TYR A 51 -16.85 -18.10 -1.76
CA TYR A 51 -15.75 -18.83 -1.14
C TYR A 51 -15.32 -18.21 0.21
N PRO A 52 -16.22 -18.11 1.20
CA PRO A 52 -15.95 -17.41 2.46
C PRO A 52 -14.78 -18.01 3.25
N ASP A 53 -14.61 -19.34 3.23
CA ASP A 53 -13.53 -20.04 3.95
C ASP A 53 -12.16 -19.95 3.25
N ARG A 54 -12.10 -19.34 2.07
CA ARG A 54 -10.87 -19.19 1.28
C ARG A 54 -10.56 -17.77 0.88
N CYS A 55 -11.48 -16.83 1.13
CA CYS A 55 -11.34 -15.44 0.73
C CYS A 55 -11.26 -14.52 1.94
N THR A 56 -10.28 -13.62 1.94
CA THR A 56 -10.20 -12.51 2.89
C THR A 56 -10.25 -11.19 2.14
N SER A 57 -11.25 -10.35 2.43
CA SER A 57 -11.38 -9.02 1.84
C SER A 57 -10.78 -7.94 2.74
N TYR A 58 -10.05 -7.01 2.13
CA TYR A 58 -9.50 -5.81 2.76
C TYR A 58 -10.11 -4.55 2.13
N PHE A 59 -10.42 -3.55 2.94
CA PHE A 59 -11.17 -2.36 2.53
C PHE A 59 -10.44 -1.06 2.90
N LEU A 60 -10.58 -0.01 2.09
CA LEU A 60 -10.08 1.33 2.45
C LEU A 60 -10.98 2.02 3.49
N THR A 61 -12.28 1.86 3.33
CA THR A 61 -13.31 2.47 4.18
C THR A 61 -14.19 1.38 4.79
N PRO A 62 -14.62 1.53 6.05
CA PRO A 62 -15.63 0.64 6.62
C PRO A 62 -16.90 0.70 5.78
N ARG A 63 -17.45 -0.45 5.39
CA ARG A 63 -18.73 -0.54 4.67
C ARG A 63 -19.78 -1.26 5.51
N GLY A 64 -20.80 -0.52 5.93
CA GLY A 64 -22.02 -1.06 6.55
C GLY A 64 -21.81 -1.80 7.88
N ALA A 65 -22.91 -2.36 8.39
CA ALA A 65 -22.91 -3.26 9.54
C ALA A 65 -22.55 -4.68 9.10
N GLN A 66 -21.26 -4.94 8.84
CA GLN A 66 -20.79 -6.33 8.72
C GLN A 66 -20.76 -6.99 10.10
N PRO A 67 -21.08 -8.30 10.22
CA PRO A 67 -21.08 -9.02 11.50
C PRO A 67 -19.70 -9.04 12.18
N GLU A 68 -18.64 -9.06 11.37
CA GLU A 68 -17.25 -8.96 11.79
C GLU A 68 -16.68 -7.59 11.41
N ALA A 69 -15.75 -7.08 12.21
CA ALA A 69 -15.08 -5.82 11.91
C ALA A 69 -14.31 -5.95 10.58
N PRO A 70 -14.54 -5.07 9.59
CA PRO A 70 -13.88 -5.17 8.30
C PRO A 70 -12.37 -5.01 8.45
N LYS A 71 -11.58 -5.81 7.71
CA LYS A 71 -10.12 -5.64 7.66
C LYS A 71 -9.78 -4.39 6.85
N LEU A 72 -9.26 -3.37 7.52
CA LEU A 72 -8.98 -2.09 6.87
C LEU A 72 -7.52 -1.98 6.43
N LEU A 73 -7.30 -1.41 5.25
CA LEU A 73 -5.99 -1.03 4.73
C LEU A 73 -5.51 0.27 5.40
N ARG A 74 -5.13 0.15 6.69
CA ARG A 74 -4.65 1.26 7.51
C ARG A 74 -3.22 1.03 7.97
N PHE A 75 -2.48 2.12 8.10
CA PHE A 75 -1.17 2.18 8.71
C PHE A 75 -1.28 2.70 10.13
N ASN A 76 -0.47 2.19 11.05
CA ASN A 76 -0.18 2.92 12.27
C ASN A 76 1.09 3.77 12.04
N PHE A 77 0.93 5.06 11.73
CA PHE A 77 2.06 5.96 11.43
C PHE A 77 2.95 6.25 12.65
N TYR A 78 2.42 6.11 13.87
CA TYR A 78 3.24 6.17 15.08
C TYR A 78 4.16 4.95 15.23
N GLU A 79 3.73 3.80 14.72
CA GLU A 79 4.48 2.55 14.77
C GLU A 79 5.39 2.31 13.55
N ARG A 80 4.99 2.81 12.37
CA ARG A 80 5.74 2.70 11.12
C ARG A 80 6.49 3.99 10.78
N THR A 81 7.14 4.57 11.79
CA THR A 81 7.81 5.89 11.67
C THR A 81 8.86 5.93 10.57
N PHE A 82 9.68 4.88 10.43
CA PHE A 82 10.77 4.82 9.43
C PHE A 82 10.29 5.09 7.99
N GLU A 83 9.10 4.60 7.62
CA GLU A 83 8.55 4.70 6.27
C GLU A 83 7.41 5.72 6.17
N ALA A 84 7.01 6.33 7.30
CA ALA A 84 5.79 7.13 7.40
C ALA A 84 5.78 8.28 6.38
N LEU A 85 6.87 9.06 6.28
CA LEU A 85 6.93 10.20 5.36
C LEU A 85 6.93 9.77 3.89
N SER A 86 7.59 8.66 3.53
CA SER A 86 7.53 8.11 2.17
C SER A 86 6.14 7.62 1.82
N VAL A 87 5.44 6.96 2.75
CA VAL A 87 4.05 6.53 2.56
C VAL A 87 3.12 7.75 2.45
N MET A 88 3.28 8.75 3.33
CA MET A 88 2.48 9.98 3.27
C MET A 88 2.65 10.73 1.95
N ARG A 89 3.87 10.81 1.41
CA ARG A 89 4.11 11.41 0.08
C ARG A 89 3.23 10.79 -1.01
N GLU A 90 3.10 9.46 -0.99
CA GLU A 90 2.35 8.69 -1.99
C GLU A 90 0.83 8.72 -1.74
N LEU A 91 0.38 9.06 -0.53
CA LEU A 91 -1.03 9.09 -0.15
C LEU A 91 -1.63 10.51 -0.12
N LEU A 92 -0.80 11.54 -0.07
CA LEU A 92 -1.23 12.94 -0.13
C LEU A 92 -1.64 13.31 -1.56
N PRO A 93 -2.62 14.23 -1.73
CA PRO A 93 -2.90 14.81 -3.04
C PRO A 93 -1.61 15.37 -3.68
N PRO A 94 -1.37 15.19 -4.99
CA PRO A 94 -0.09 15.56 -5.60
C PRO A 94 0.24 17.05 -5.42
N ALA A 95 -0.74 17.93 -5.63
CA ALA A 95 -0.59 19.37 -5.42
C ALA A 95 -0.20 19.74 -3.97
N THR A 96 -0.61 18.94 -2.99
CA THR A 96 -0.21 19.12 -1.59
C THR A 96 1.21 18.61 -1.37
N ALA A 97 1.53 17.39 -1.83
CA ALA A 97 2.83 16.76 -1.64
C ALA A 97 3.98 17.54 -2.33
N GLU A 98 3.69 18.15 -3.48
CA GLU A 98 4.64 18.93 -4.28
C GLU A 98 4.81 20.38 -3.83
N SER A 99 3.95 20.89 -2.94
CA SER A 99 4.11 22.23 -2.39
C SER A 99 5.43 22.35 -1.64
N GLU A 100 6.17 23.45 -1.81
CA GLU A 100 7.51 23.62 -1.21
C GLU A 100 7.51 23.38 0.31
N TYR A 101 6.46 23.84 0.99
CA TYR A 101 6.27 23.65 2.42
C TYR A 101 6.19 22.17 2.83
N VAL A 102 5.42 21.36 2.11
CA VAL A 102 5.24 19.93 2.42
C VAL A 102 6.39 19.09 1.87
N ALA A 103 6.87 19.39 0.66
CA ALA A 103 7.96 18.68 0.02
C ALA A 103 9.21 18.65 0.89
N ARG A 104 9.55 19.77 1.58
CA ARG A 104 10.67 19.83 2.53
C ARG A 104 10.49 18.88 3.72
N LEU A 105 9.29 18.80 4.29
CA LEU A 105 9.01 17.81 5.34
C LEU A 105 9.20 16.39 4.81
N LEU A 106 8.65 16.11 3.63
CA LEU A 106 8.69 14.78 3.02
C LEU A 106 10.11 14.33 2.64
N THR A 107 11.13 15.18 2.62
CA THR A 107 12.54 14.77 2.43
C THR A 107 13.24 14.35 3.72
N CYS A 108 12.64 14.62 4.89
CA CYS A 108 13.23 14.26 6.18
C CYS A 108 13.39 12.74 6.32
N ARG A 109 14.44 12.31 7.04
CA ARG A 109 14.71 10.89 7.29
C ARG A 109 14.43 10.54 8.75
N LEU A 110 13.41 9.71 8.97
CA LEU A 110 13.09 9.19 10.29
C LEU A 110 13.93 7.93 10.56
N PRO A 111 14.49 7.79 11.77
CA PRO A 111 15.35 6.65 12.08
C PRO A 111 14.55 5.39 12.42
N ASN A 112 15.13 4.22 12.14
CA ASN A 112 14.70 2.98 12.76
C ASN A 112 15.18 2.93 14.22
N LEU A 113 14.29 2.51 15.13
CA LEU A 113 14.59 2.41 16.56
C LEU A 113 15.23 1.07 16.96
N ALA A 114 15.35 0.11 16.05
CA ALA A 114 16.10 -1.13 16.28
C ALA A 114 17.56 -0.82 16.68
N ARG A 115 18.03 -1.46 17.74
CA ARG A 115 19.41 -1.34 18.23
C ARG A 115 20.36 -2.17 17.37
N THR A 116 21.56 -1.66 17.13
CA THR A 116 22.70 -2.38 16.54
C THR A 116 23.85 -2.50 17.55
N GLU A 117 24.79 -3.41 17.34
CA GLU A 117 25.93 -3.63 18.25
C GLU A 117 26.80 -2.38 18.48
N HIS A 118 26.76 -1.41 17.57
CA HIS A 118 27.55 -0.18 17.64
C HIS A 118 26.80 1.02 18.22
N ASP A 119 25.61 0.81 18.78
CA ASP A 119 24.76 1.88 19.27
C ASP A 119 25.06 2.28 20.72
N SER A 120 25.59 3.50 20.90
CA SER A 120 25.66 4.14 22.21
C SER A 120 24.28 4.63 22.66
N GLU A 121 24.02 4.65 23.96
CA GLU A 121 22.78 5.21 24.55
C GLU A 121 22.48 6.64 24.06
N ARG A 122 23.52 7.47 23.87
CA ARG A 122 23.35 8.82 23.32
C ARG A 122 22.77 8.82 21.90
N LYS A 123 23.27 7.95 21.02
CA LYS A 123 22.79 7.84 19.63
C LYS A 123 21.35 7.34 19.59
N ILE A 124 20.97 6.45 20.52
CA ILE A 124 19.60 5.95 20.63
C ILE A 124 18.69 7.06 21.17
N GLY A 125 19.09 7.77 22.22
CA GLY A 125 18.33 8.90 22.77
C GLY A 125 18.04 9.98 21.72
N ASN A 126 19.01 10.31 20.85
CA ASN A 126 18.79 11.24 19.74
C ASN A 126 17.78 10.70 18.72
N ARG A 127 17.86 9.41 18.34
CA ARG A 127 16.89 8.79 17.42
C ARG A 127 15.48 8.78 18.00
N VAL A 128 15.36 8.40 19.27
CA VAL A 128 14.09 8.38 20.00
C VAL A 128 13.49 9.79 20.05
N ARG A 129 14.27 10.81 20.40
CA ARG A 129 13.79 12.21 20.41
C ARG A 129 13.29 12.66 19.04
N LYS A 130 14.01 12.32 17.96
CA LYS A 130 13.57 12.64 16.58
C LYS A 130 12.25 11.96 16.21
N VAL A 131 12.04 10.71 16.65
CA VAL A 131 10.76 10.01 16.48
C VAL A 131 9.66 10.66 17.32
N MET A 132 9.93 11.03 18.57
CA MET A 132 8.96 11.73 19.42
C MET A 132 8.56 13.10 18.84
N LEU A 133 9.49 13.80 18.18
CA LEU A 133 9.21 15.04 17.47
C LEU A 133 8.23 14.80 16.31
N PHE A 134 8.44 13.74 15.54
CA PHE A 134 7.49 13.31 14.51
C PHE A 134 6.14 12.88 15.10
N TRP A 135 6.12 12.16 16.23
CA TRP A 135 4.88 11.83 16.93
C TRP A 135 4.11 13.06 17.41
N THR A 136 4.83 14.08 17.88
CA THR A 136 4.22 15.37 18.25
C THR A 136 3.59 16.05 17.02
N LEU A 137 4.26 15.99 15.86
CA LEU A 137 3.69 16.48 14.60
C LEU A 137 2.40 15.72 14.22
N LEU A 138 2.39 14.40 14.34
CA LEU A 138 1.21 13.58 14.07
C LEU A 138 0.05 13.95 15.00
N ASP A 139 0.32 14.12 16.30
CA ASP A 139 -0.67 14.50 17.31
C ASP A 139 -1.29 15.88 16.98
N ILE A 140 -0.44 16.87 16.66
CA ILE A 140 -0.89 18.20 16.20
C ILE A 140 -1.82 18.07 14.98
N CYS A 141 -1.49 17.18 14.04
CA CYS A 141 -2.31 16.97 12.84
C CYS A 141 -3.64 16.25 13.13
N GLY A 142 -3.79 15.64 14.31
CA GLY A 142 -4.99 14.92 14.75
C GLY A 142 -4.96 13.42 14.45
N PHE A 143 -3.78 12.82 14.28
CA PHE A 143 -3.67 11.36 14.15
C PHE A 143 -3.87 10.71 15.52
N GLU A 144 -4.87 9.85 15.64
CA GLU A 144 -5.17 9.13 16.88
C GLU A 144 -4.04 8.19 17.30
N VAL A 145 -3.77 8.10 18.60
CA VAL A 145 -2.68 7.26 19.13
C VAL A 145 -3.22 6.32 20.19
N ASN A 146 -2.63 5.12 20.30
CA ASN A 146 -2.76 4.25 21.46
C ASN A 146 -1.45 4.33 22.28
N PRO A 147 -1.39 5.16 23.34
CA PRO A 147 -0.17 5.36 24.11
C PRO A 147 0.34 4.10 24.78
N GLN A 148 -0.55 3.24 25.30
CA GLN A 148 -0.16 2.01 25.97
C GLN A 148 0.54 1.05 25.00
N ARG A 149 0.01 0.94 23.77
CA ARG A 149 0.59 0.11 22.74
C ARG A 149 1.97 0.62 22.29
N LEU A 150 2.13 1.94 22.13
CA LEU A 150 3.43 2.55 21.83
C LEU A 150 4.44 2.34 22.97
N GLN A 151 4.01 2.53 24.22
CA GLN A 151 4.84 2.30 25.40
C GLN A 151 5.37 0.86 25.41
N ASN A 152 4.48 -0.13 25.29
CA ASN A 152 4.86 -1.55 25.26
C ASN A 152 5.88 -1.84 24.14
N ARG A 153 5.69 -1.24 22.95
CA ARG A 153 6.63 -1.41 21.82
C ARG A 153 8.00 -0.81 22.10
N MET A 154 8.07 0.36 22.73
CA MET A 154 9.33 1.01 23.09
C MET A 154 10.08 0.24 24.18
N GLU A 155 9.36 -0.25 25.18
CA GLU A 155 9.93 -1.10 26.23
C GLU A 155 10.47 -2.42 25.68
N ALA A 156 9.76 -3.02 24.71
CA ALA A 156 10.20 -4.26 24.05
C ALA A 156 11.53 -4.12 23.29
N ILE A 157 11.90 -2.91 22.85
CA ILE A 157 13.20 -2.63 22.21
C ILE A 157 14.23 -2.03 23.19
N GLY A 158 13.95 -2.10 24.51
CA GLY A 158 14.87 -1.68 25.56
C GLY A 158 14.93 -0.16 25.78
N ILE A 159 13.85 0.57 25.50
CA ILE A 159 13.72 1.99 25.89
C ILE A 159 12.93 2.07 27.20
N THR A 160 13.61 2.45 28.28
CA THR A 160 13.05 2.48 29.65
C THR A 160 12.23 3.72 29.98
N GLN A 161 12.40 4.80 29.20
CA GLN A 161 11.63 6.05 29.36
C GLN A 161 10.99 6.42 28.02
N PRO A 162 9.91 5.74 27.63
CA PRO A 162 9.36 5.78 26.26
C PRO A 162 8.82 7.16 25.86
N PHE A 163 8.51 8.02 26.83
CA PHE A 163 7.94 9.34 26.57
C PHE A 163 8.85 10.50 27.03
N ASN A 164 10.08 10.22 27.46
CA ASN A 164 11.01 11.28 27.88
C ASN A 164 11.99 11.68 26.76
N PRO A 165 11.87 12.88 26.15
CA PRO A 165 12.81 13.35 25.12
C PRO A 165 14.22 13.66 25.67
N SER A 166 14.40 13.61 27.00
CA SER A 166 15.68 13.76 27.69
C SER A 166 16.38 15.10 27.42
N PHE A 167 15.59 16.19 27.35
CA PHE A 167 16.14 17.54 27.23
C PHE A 167 16.94 17.94 28.47
N PRO A 168 18.09 18.63 28.31
CA PRO A 168 18.87 19.14 29.43
C PRO A 168 18.06 20.07 30.33
N GLN A 169 18.26 20.00 31.65
CA GLN A 169 17.49 20.80 32.62
C GLN A 169 17.55 22.31 32.35
N LEU A 170 18.71 22.85 31.97
CA LEU A 170 18.86 24.26 31.63
C LEU A 170 17.98 24.66 30.43
N LEU A 171 17.92 23.82 29.40
CA LEU A 171 17.05 24.04 28.24
C LEU A 171 15.57 24.01 28.65
N ARG A 172 15.18 23.05 29.49
CA ARG A 172 13.79 22.98 30.00
C ARG A 172 13.42 24.25 30.76
N LEU A 173 14.29 24.72 31.65
CA LEU A 173 14.07 25.96 32.41
C LEU A 173 13.90 27.17 31.48
N SER A 174 14.81 27.38 30.54
CA SER A 174 14.74 28.48 29.57
C SER A 174 13.47 28.41 28.72
N ALA A 175 13.15 27.22 28.18
CA ALA A 175 12.01 27.04 27.28
C ALA A 175 10.66 27.26 27.99
N TYR A 176 10.46 26.68 29.17
CA TYR A 176 9.21 26.84 29.91
C TYR A 176 9.01 28.27 30.43
N GLN A 177 10.09 28.91 30.89
CA GLN A 177 10.02 30.32 31.31
C GLN A 177 9.64 31.23 30.14
N ALA A 178 10.25 31.04 28.96
CA ALA A 178 10.01 31.89 27.80
C ALA A 178 8.65 31.64 27.13
N ILE A 179 8.22 30.38 26.98
CA ILE A 179 7.02 30.01 26.22
C ILE A 179 5.76 29.96 27.08
N ARG A 180 5.87 29.54 28.35
CA ARG A 180 4.71 29.33 29.24
C ARG A 180 4.71 30.23 30.48
N ASN A 181 5.77 31.00 30.72
CA ASN A 181 5.94 31.80 31.93
C ASN A 181 5.74 30.98 33.22
N SER A 182 6.30 29.77 33.24
CA SER A 182 6.19 28.83 34.35
C SER A 182 7.49 28.03 34.52
N PRO A 183 7.75 27.41 35.69
CA PRO A 183 8.78 26.38 35.79
C PRO A 183 8.40 25.14 34.96
N PRO A 184 9.39 24.30 34.56
CA PRO A 184 9.12 23.04 33.88
C PRO A 184 8.46 22.03 34.84
N PRO A 185 7.52 21.20 34.35
CA PRO A 185 6.92 20.12 35.12
C PRO A 185 7.94 18.99 35.39
N PRO A 186 7.56 17.95 36.17
CA PRO A 186 8.31 16.70 36.23
C PRO A 186 8.65 16.14 34.83
N LEU A 187 9.64 15.26 34.76
CA LEU A 187 10.03 14.64 33.49
C LEU A 187 8.81 13.93 32.87
N PRO A 188 8.59 14.05 31.55
CA PRO A 188 7.45 13.43 30.89
C PRO A 188 7.38 11.92 31.11
N THR A 189 6.23 11.44 31.57
CA THR A 189 5.95 10.01 31.76
C THR A 189 4.81 9.51 30.89
N THR A 190 3.98 10.40 30.35
CA THR A 190 2.87 10.06 29.45
C THR A 190 3.10 10.63 28.05
N PHE A 191 2.38 10.10 27.06
CA PHE A 191 2.41 10.65 25.70
C PHE A 191 2.00 12.13 25.66
N ALA A 192 0.99 12.53 26.45
CA ALA A 192 0.54 13.93 26.52
C ALA A 192 1.60 14.86 27.12
N ASP A 193 2.33 14.40 28.15
CA ASP A 193 3.46 15.14 28.72
C ASP A 193 4.57 15.31 27.68
N MET A 194 4.85 14.26 26.91
CA MET A 194 5.87 14.27 25.84
C MET A 194 5.53 15.28 24.75
N VAL A 195 4.29 15.25 24.25
CA VAL A 195 3.78 16.21 23.25
C VAL A 195 3.93 17.64 23.78
N THR A 196 3.57 17.86 25.05
CA THR A 196 3.67 19.17 25.70
C THR A 196 5.13 19.65 25.80
N GLU A 197 6.02 18.79 26.30
CA GLU A 197 7.45 19.08 26.47
C GLU A 197 8.11 19.40 25.13
N ILE A 198 7.90 18.55 24.11
CA ILE A 198 8.44 18.77 22.77
C ILE A 198 7.89 20.05 22.16
N SER A 199 6.59 20.30 22.27
CA SER A 199 5.98 21.50 21.71
C SER A 199 6.57 22.78 22.32
N VAL A 200 6.81 22.79 23.63
CA VAL A 200 7.43 23.94 24.32
C VAL A 200 8.86 24.15 23.85
N VAL A 201 9.68 23.09 23.84
CA VAL A 201 11.11 23.20 23.46
C VAL A 201 11.26 23.53 21.96
N ALA A 202 10.45 22.94 21.09
CA ALA A 202 10.44 23.22 19.66
C ALA A 202 10.03 24.67 19.35
N ARG A 203 9.01 25.19 20.04
CA ARG A 203 8.59 26.60 19.88
C ARG A 203 9.67 27.56 20.41
N PHE A 204 10.30 27.20 21.52
CA PHE A 204 11.43 27.94 22.07
C PHE A 204 12.60 27.97 21.09
N SER A 205 13.00 26.83 20.52
CA SER A 205 14.11 26.79 19.57
C SER A 205 13.86 27.60 18.31
N GLN A 206 12.61 27.69 17.85
CA GLN A 206 12.26 28.49 16.69
C GLN A 206 12.32 30.01 16.98
N SER A 207 11.89 30.41 18.19
CA SER A 207 11.79 31.83 18.59
C SER A 207 13.10 32.39 19.15
N TYR A 208 13.93 31.54 19.75
CA TYR A 208 15.16 31.90 20.47
C TYR A 208 16.37 31.10 19.96
N GLN A 209 16.57 31.07 18.63
CA GLN A 209 17.57 30.24 17.95
C GLN A 209 19.02 30.40 18.46
N ASN A 210 19.34 31.56 19.03
CA ASN A 210 20.67 31.90 19.54
C ASN A 210 20.86 31.60 21.04
N ASP A 211 19.83 31.08 21.73
CA ASP A 211 19.94 30.79 23.16
C ASP A 211 21.00 29.71 23.44
N PRO A 212 21.92 29.94 24.39
CA PRO A 212 23.02 29.00 24.67
C PRO A 212 22.53 27.64 25.18
N SER A 213 21.33 27.55 25.78
CA SER A 213 20.77 26.30 26.28
C SER A 213 20.40 25.31 25.17
N LEU A 214 20.23 25.78 23.93
CA LEU A 214 20.01 24.96 22.74
C LEU A 214 21.29 24.32 22.20
N ARG A 215 22.45 24.64 22.79
CA ARG A 215 23.75 24.12 22.37
C ARG A 215 24.34 23.21 23.42
N ARG A 216 24.84 22.05 23.00
CA ARG A 216 25.60 21.12 23.83
C ARG A 216 26.95 20.87 23.18
N ASN A 217 28.03 21.24 23.87
CA ASN A 217 29.40 21.19 23.34
C ASN A 217 29.54 21.94 21.99
N GLY A 218 28.92 23.11 21.87
CA GLY A 218 28.94 23.94 20.66
C GLY A 218 28.00 23.51 19.54
N GLN A 219 27.47 22.28 19.58
CA GLN A 219 26.53 21.75 18.59
C GLN A 219 25.09 22.07 18.98
N PHE A 220 24.28 22.44 17.99
CA PHE A 220 22.84 22.61 18.17
C PHE A 220 22.20 21.26 18.52
N ILE A 221 21.18 21.29 19.37
CA ILE A 221 20.56 20.06 19.90
C ILE A 221 19.72 19.32 18.86
N PHE A 222 19.18 20.03 17.87
CA PHE A 222 18.38 19.48 16.78
C PHE A 222 19.22 19.33 15.51
N ASP A 223 19.01 18.25 14.77
CA ASP A 223 19.52 18.09 13.42
C ASP A 223 18.67 18.84 12.37
N SER A 224 19.12 18.84 11.11
CA SER A 224 18.43 19.56 10.03
C SER A 224 17.01 19.06 9.76
N ASP A 225 16.74 17.77 9.93
CA ASP A 225 15.39 17.22 9.74
C ASP A 225 14.49 17.59 10.93
N GLU A 226 15.05 17.57 12.16
CA GLU A 226 14.36 18.06 13.36
C GLU A 226 13.98 19.55 13.19
N GLU A 227 14.88 20.39 12.70
CA GLU A 227 14.59 21.81 12.39
C GLU A 227 13.48 21.98 11.33
N ILE A 228 13.47 21.14 10.29
CA ILE A 228 12.40 21.13 9.28
C ILE A 228 11.06 20.73 9.91
N MET A 229 11.03 19.68 10.73
CA MET A 229 9.81 19.24 11.43
C MET A 229 9.29 20.33 12.38
N ILE A 230 10.18 21.00 13.12
CA ILE A 230 9.83 22.13 14.00
C ILE A 230 9.22 23.28 13.20
N SER A 231 9.85 23.65 12.09
CA SER A 231 9.35 24.71 11.20
C SER A 231 8.01 24.33 10.56
N PHE A 232 7.78 23.04 10.31
CA PHE A 232 6.51 22.54 9.80
C PHE A 232 5.41 22.58 10.86
N MET A 233 5.68 22.19 12.11
CA MET A 233 4.71 22.23 13.22
C MET A 233 4.25 23.65 13.57
N PHE A 234 5.17 24.62 13.49
CA PHE A 234 4.91 26.02 13.84
C PHE A 234 5.21 26.93 12.63
N PRO A 235 4.40 26.85 11.57
CA PRO A 235 4.72 27.52 10.33
C PRO A 235 4.37 29.02 10.38
N PRO A 236 4.90 29.83 9.45
CA PRO A 236 4.47 31.21 9.28
C PRO A 236 3.00 31.30 8.82
N ILE A 237 2.42 32.50 8.90
CA ILE A 237 1.04 32.79 8.50
C ILE A 237 0.80 32.31 7.06
N GLY A 238 -0.34 31.64 6.83
CA GLY A 238 -0.75 31.12 5.53
C GLY A 238 -0.43 29.64 5.30
N TYR A 239 0.34 29.01 6.19
CA TYR A 239 0.65 27.59 6.15
C TYR A 239 0.05 26.88 7.38
N SER A 240 -0.18 25.58 7.27
CA SER A 240 -0.72 24.78 8.38
C SER A 240 -0.26 23.34 8.28
N PRO A 241 0.12 22.69 9.40
CA PRO A 241 0.43 21.26 9.41
C PRO A 241 -0.78 20.38 9.06
N PHE A 242 -2.01 20.93 9.11
CA PHE A 242 -3.24 20.20 8.77
C PHE A 242 -3.33 19.77 7.30
N VAL A 243 -2.41 20.24 6.45
CA VAL A 243 -2.23 19.71 5.09
C VAL A 243 -1.90 18.21 5.07
N LEU A 244 -1.48 17.61 6.20
CA LEU A 244 -1.29 16.16 6.35
C LEU A 244 -2.58 15.38 6.65
N ARG A 245 -3.69 16.05 6.99
CA ARG A 245 -4.96 15.39 7.34
C ARG A 245 -5.59 14.48 6.27
N PRO A 246 -5.36 14.66 4.96
CA PRO A 246 -5.81 13.68 3.97
C PRO A 246 -5.27 12.26 4.23
N CYS A 247 -4.17 12.10 4.97
CA CYS A 247 -3.63 10.80 5.37
C CYS A 247 -4.35 10.17 6.58
N LEU A 248 -5.23 10.87 7.30
CA LEU A 248 -5.98 10.32 8.44
C LEU A 248 -6.84 9.12 8.03
N GLN A 249 -7.40 9.15 6.82
CA GLN A 249 -8.18 8.03 6.27
C GLN A 249 -7.34 6.79 5.96
N PHE A 250 -6.02 6.85 6.08
CA PHE A 250 -5.12 5.69 5.95
C PHE A 250 -4.47 5.35 7.28
N HIS A 251 -4.89 6.00 8.37
CA HIS A 251 -4.38 5.76 9.70
C HIS A 251 -5.37 4.98 10.57
N SER A 252 -4.84 4.18 11.49
CA SER A 252 -5.54 3.72 12.68
C SER A 252 -4.52 3.41 13.79
N PRO A 253 -4.79 3.77 15.06
CA PRO A 253 -3.94 3.40 16.19
C PRO A 253 -3.93 1.89 16.44
N GLU A 254 -4.96 1.17 15.98
CA GLU A 254 -5.08 -0.28 16.13
C GLU A 254 -4.58 -1.07 14.91
N ALA A 255 -4.18 -0.40 13.83
CA ALA A 255 -3.72 -1.07 12.61
C ALA A 255 -2.55 -2.02 12.89
N GLY A 256 -2.67 -3.25 12.39
CA GLY A 256 -1.57 -4.23 12.32
C GLY A 256 -0.72 -4.06 11.07
N ASP A 257 0.17 -5.03 10.82
CA ASP A 257 0.90 -5.12 9.56
C ASP A 257 0.10 -5.91 8.54
N PHE A 258 -0.80 -5.22 7.83
CA PHE A 258 -1.62 -5.84 6.80
C PHE A 258 -0.78 -6.43 5.66
N VAL A 259 0.44 -5.91 5.39
CA VAL A 259 1.29 -6.45 4.32
C VAL A 259 1.78 -7.83 4.72
N ALA A 260 2.33 -7.97 5.91
CA ALA A 260 2.77 -9.26 6.44
C ALA A 260 1.60 -10.26 6.55
N GLU A 261 0.43 -9.81 7.00
CA GLU A 261 -0.77 -10.65 7.08
C GLU A 261 -1.22 -11.15 5.69
N ILE A 262 -1.26 -10.27 4.68
CA ILE A 262 -1.61 -10.63 3.31
C ILE A 262 -0.61 -11.64 2.75
N LEU A 263 0.70 -11.40 2.92
CA LEU A 263 1.74 -12.33 2.46
C LEU A 263 1.60 -13.71 3.11
N TYR A 264 1.30 -13.76 4.41
CA TYR A 264 1.04 -15.00 5.12
C TYR A 264 -0.16 -15.75 4.52
N LYS A 265 -1.29 -15.06 4.32
CA LYS A 265 -2.51 -15.65 3.72
C LYS A 265 -2.28 -16.19 2.32
N LEU A 266 -1.57 -15.42 1.50
CA LEU A 266 -1.18 -15.84 0.15
C LEU A 266 -0.30 -17.10 0.19
N ALA A 267 0.63 -17.20 1.15
CA ALA A 267 1.45 -18.40 1.32
C ALA A 267 0.66 -19.63 1.78
N GLN A 268 -0.52 -19.46 2.38
CA GLN A 268 -1.45 -20.54 2.75
C GLN A 268 -2.43 -20.92 1.62
N GLY A 269 -2.27 -20.34 0.42
CA GLY A 269 -3.17 -20.59 -0.71
C GLY A 269 -4.55 -19.94 -0.57
N GLU A 270 -4.69 -18.91 0.27
CA GLU A 270 -5.90 -18.10 0.37
C GLU A 270 -5.98 -17.08 -0.77
N THR A 271 -7.21 -16.66 -1.08
CA THR A 271 -7.50 -15.52 -1.95
C THR A 271 -7.66 -14.27 -1.12
N VAL A 272 -6.83 -13.28 -1.35
CA VAL A 272 -6.91 -11.95 -0.76
C VAL A 272 -7.50 -10.98 -1.78
N ILE A 273 -8.56 -10.27 -1.40
CA ILE A 273 -9.24 -9.29 -2.26
C ILE A 273 -9.09 -7.91 -1.64
N LEU A 274 -8.51 -6.97 -2.39
CA LEU A 274 -8.43 -5.57 -1.99
C LEU A 274 -9.55 -4.80 -2.68
N ASP A 275 -10.57 -4.40 -1.92
CA ASP A 275 -11.62 -3.49 -2.40
C ASP A 275 -11.07 -2.06 -2.47
N LEU A 276 -10.82 -1.63 -3.70
CA LEU A 276 -10.36 -0.30 -4.06
C LEU A 276 -11.45 0.49 -4.80
N GLY A 277 -12.71 0.06 -4.74
CA GLY A 277 -13.82 0.65 -5.51
C GLY A 277 -14.13 2.11 -5.20
N SER A 278 -13.71 2.61 -4.03
CA SER A 278 -13.84 4.02 -3.65
C SER A 278 -12.53 4.80 -3.71
N ALA A 279 -11.46 4.19 -4.23
CA ALA A 279 -10.14 4.78 -4.30
C ALA A 279 -10.00 5.67 -5.55
N ASN A 280 -9.15 6.70 -5.46
CA ASN A 280 -8.67 7.39 -6.66
C ASN A 280 -7.50 6.61 -7.29
N GLU A 281 -7.13 6.98 -8.52
CA GLU A 281 -6.07 6.30 -9.29
C GLU A 281 -4.72 6.24 -8.54
N GLN A 282 -4.34 7.30 -7.84
CA GLN A 282 -3.11 7.35 -7.07
C GLN A 282 -3.08 6.30 -5.95
N ILE A 283 -4.17 6.18 -5.19
CA ILE A 283 -4.31 5.19 -4.13
C ILE A 283 -4.32 3.76 -4.70
N ILE A 284 -5.01 3.54 -5.83
CA ILE A 284 -5.00 2.25 -6.53
C ILE A 284 -3.58 1.85 -6.91
N ARG A 285 -2.84 2.77 -7.55
CA ARG A 285 -1.45 2.56 -7.97
C ARG A 285 -0.55 2.29 -6.78
N TYR A 286 -0.70 3.02 -5.67
CA TYR A 286 0.10 2.83 -4.46
C TYR A 286 -0.07 1.42 -3.89
N PHE A 287 -1.30 0.98 -3.59
CA PHE A 287 -1.54 -0.34 -3.00
C PHE A 287 -1.19 -1.47 -3.97
N SER A 288 -1.51 -1.30 -5.26
CA SER A 288 -1.16 -2.27 -6.31
C SER A 288 0.35 -2.48 -6.39
N ARG A 289 1.12 -1.39 -6.42
CA ARG A 289 2.59 -1.44 -6.47
C ARG A 289 3.19 -1.99 -5.18
N SER A 290 2.79 -1.44 -4.03
CA SER A 290 3.36 -1.79 -2.73
C SER A 290 3.22 -3.28 -2.41
N LEU A 291 2.03 -3.86 -2.60
CA LEU A 291 1.80 -5.28 -2.36
C LEU A 291 2.42 -6.17 -3.43
N SER A 292 2.44 -5.72 -4.69
CA SER A 292 3.16 -6.42 -5.76
C SER A 292 4.65 -6.54 -5.46
N GLU A 293 5.30 -5.45 -5.05
CA GLU A 293 6.71 -5.46 -4.65
C GLU A 293 6.95 -6.36 -3.43
N ALA A 294 6.03 -6.34 -2.45
CA ALA A 294 6.11 -7.22 -1.30
C ALA A 294 6.03 -8.70 -1.68
N VAL A 295 5.06 -9.08 -2.53
CA VAL A 295 4.91 -10.44 -3.06
C VAL A 295 6.14 -10.87 -3.86
N PHE A 296 6.64 -9.99 -4.73
CA PHE A 296 7.84 -10.27 -5.52
C PHE A 296 9.04 -10.57 -4.61
N ARG A 297 9.34 -9.68 -3.66
CA ARG A 297 10.47 -9.85 -2.73
C ARG A 297 10.34 -11.10 -1.88
N GLU A 298 9.13 -11.42 -1.42
CA GLU A 298 8.87 -12.61 -0.61
C GLU A 298 9.12 -13.90 -1.40
N GLN A 299 8.62 -13.99 -2.64
CA GLN A 299 8.83 -15.15 -3.50
C GLN A 299 10.28 -15.27 -3.98
N GLU A 300 10.95 -14.14 -4.26
CA GLU A 300 12.39 -14.10 -4.57
C GLU A 300 13.22 -14.62 -3.38
N SER A 301 12.91 -14.19 -2.16
CA SER A 301 13.54 -14.69 -0.93
C SER A 301 13.36 -16.20 -0.75
N LYS A 302 12.14 -16.71 -0.99
CA LYS A 302 11.85 -18.15 -0.96
C LYS A 302 12.59 -18.93 -2.04
N PHE A 303 12.74 -18.35 -3.23
CA PHE A 303 13.52 -18.94 -4.32
C PHE A 303 15.00 -19.06 -3.94
N VAL A 304 15.62 -17.96 -3.50
CA VAL A 304 17.03 -17.93 -3.09
C VAL A 304 17.33 -18.88 -1.92
N SER A 305 16.39 -19.02 -0.99
CA SER A 305 16.51 -19.92 0.16
C SER A 305 16.10 -21.37 -0.13
N ASN A 306 15.74 -21.72 -1.36
CA ASN A 306 15.20 -23.04 -1.75
C ASN A 306 13.97 -23.48 -0.93
N THR A 307 13.14 -22.53 -0.51
CA THR A 307 11.89 -22.77 0.25
C THR A 307 10.62 -22.46 -0.56
N LEU A 308 10.78 -22.08 -1.85
CA LEU A 308 9.67 -21.77 -2.76
C LEU A 308 8.71 -22.96 -2.93
N ASN A 309 9.26 -24.18 -3.06
CA ASN A 309 8.51 -25.43 -3.21
C ASN A 309 7.43 -25.34 -4.30
N ASN A 310 6.31 -26.04 -4.11
CA ASN A 310 5.18 -26.04 -5.03
C ASN A 310 4.19 -24.88 -4.75
N ASN A 311 4.66 -23.76 -4.20
CA ASN A 311 3.81 -22.61 -3.86
C ASN A 311 3.86 -21.55 -4.96
N PHE A 312 2.68 -21.15 -5.43
CA PHE A 312 2.51 -20.15 -6.48
C PHE A 312 1.65 -18.99 -6.01
N ILE A 313 1.87 -17.82 -6.59
CA ILE A 313 1.01 -16.65 -6.38
C ILE A 313 0.47 -16.18 -7.72
N GLN A 314 -0.85 -15.97 -7.78
CA GLN A 314 -1.51 -15.38 -8.93
C GLN A 314 -2.05 -13.99 -8.56
N ILE A 315 -1.67 -12.96 -9.31
CA ILE A 315 -2.09 -11.58 -9.05
C ILE A 315 -3.06 -11.13 -10.13
N TYR A 316 -4.18 -10.52 -9.75
CA TYR A 316 -5.25 -10.07 -10.63
C TYR A 316 -5.36 -8.53 -10.61
N PHE A 317 -5.23 -7.92 -11.78
CA PHE A 317 -5.31 -6.47 -11.97
C PHE A 317 -6.54 -6.12 -12.83
N GLU A 318 -7.57 -5.57 -12.19
CA GLU A 318 -8.70 -4.96 -12.90
C GLU A 318 -8.33 -3.60 -13.47
N GLU A 319 -8.87 -3.29 -14.65
CA GLU A 319 -8.65 -2.01 -15.34
C GLU A 319 -7.16 -1.69 -15.51
N ALA A 320 -6.47 -2.61 -16.19
CA ALA A 320 -5.02 -2.63 -16.36
C ALA A 320 -4.42 -1.30 -16.85
N HIS A 321 -5.17 -0.47 -17.58
CA HIS A 321 -4.72 0.85 -18.03
C HIS A 321 -4.44 1.83 -16.85
N MET A 322 -5.15 1.69 -15.73
CA MET A 322 -4.90 2.46 -14.49
C MET A 322 -3.65 1.99 -13.73
N ILE A 323 -3.06 0.85 -14.09
CA ILE A 323 -1.91 0.28 -13.37
C ILE A 323 -0.67 0.27 -14.27
N PHE A 324 -0.86 -0.04 -15.56
CA PHE A 324 0.20 -0.21 -16.55
C PHE A 324 0.04 0.77 -17.74
N PRO A 325 0.15 2.09 -17.55
CA PRO A 325 -0.01 3.05 -18.63
C PRO A 325 1.17 2.95 -19.63
N PRO A 326 0.97 3.31 -20.92
CA PRO A 326 1.95 3.09 -21.98
C PRO A 326 3.22 3.95 -21.84
N ASN A 327 3.11 5.11 -21.19
CA ASN A 327 4.20 6.10 -21.05
C ASN A 327 4.73 6.24 -19.61
N ALA A 328 4.40 5.31 -18.70
CA ALA A 328 5.19 5.24 -17.48
C ALA A 328 6.60 4.81 -17.91
N GLY A 329 7.60 5.67 -17.74
CA GLY A 329 8.99 5.41 -18.17
C GLY A 329 9.60 4.16 -17.52
N ASN A 330 10.93 4.08 -17.42
CA ASN A 330 11.66 2.95 -16.80
C ASN A 330 11.32 2.66 -15.31
N THR A 331 10.30 3.31 -14.73
CA THR A 331 9.94 3.31 -13.31
C THR A 331 8.59 2.65 -13.04
N ILE A 332 8.26 1.55 -13.72
CA ILE A 332 7.45 0.51 -13.06
C ILE A 332 8.17 -0.84 -13.13
N ASP A 333 9.36 -0.84 -12.52
CA ASP A 333 10.31 -1.94 -12.47
C ASP A 333 9.63 -3.29 -12.13
N VAL A 334 8.84 -3.32 -11.05
CA VAL A 334 8.24 -4.56 -10.53
C VAL A 334 7.33 -5.29 -11.54
N TYR A 335 6.52 -4.56 -12.32
CA TYR A 335 5.58 -5.22 -13.24
C TYR A 335 6.27 -5.75 -14.49
N SER A 336 7.27 -5.01 -14.99
CA SER A 336 8.11 -5.51 -16.08
C SER A 336 8.94 -6.73 -15.63
N ARG A 337 9.39 -6.73 -14.37
CA ARG A 337 10.05 -7.89 -13.74
C ARG A 337 9.09 -9.07 -13.56
N PHE A 338 7.83 -8.86 -13.17
CA PHE A 338 6.86 -9.98 -13.17
C PHE A 338 6.72 -10.60 -14.56
N ALA A 339 6.59 -9.79 -15.60
CA ALA A 339 6.44 -10.27 -16.96
C ALA A 339 7.66 -11.09 -17.44
N LYS A 340 8.88 -10.68 -17.06
CA LYS A 340 10.14 -11.32 -17.52
C LYS A 340 10.66 -12.42 -16.60
N GLU A 341 10.43 -12.30 -15.29
CA GLU A 341 11.05 -13.11 -14.25
C GLU A 341 10.04 -13.84 -13.37
N GLY A 342 8.76 -13.47 -13.41
CA GLY A 342 7.71 -14.02 -12.51
C GLY A 342 7.64 -15.54 -12.51
N ALA A 343 7.83 -16.18 -13.67
CA ALA A 343 7.87 -17.64 -13.79
C ALA A 343 8.97 -18.29 -12.94
N LYS A 344 10.13 -17.64 -12.76
CA LYS A 344 11.22 -18.15 -11.90
C LYS A 344 10.81 -18.17 -10.42
N PHE A 345 9.91 -17.28 -10.03
CA PHE A 345 9.48 -17.06 -8.66
C PHE A 345 8.08 -17.63 -8.38
N ASN A 346 7.56 -18.47 -9.28
CA ASN A 346 6.20 -19.02 -9.20
C ASN A 346 5.11 -17.94 -9.11
N ILE A 347 5.29 -16.81 -9.83
CA ILE A 347 4.33 -15.70 -9.86
C ILE A 347 3.72 -15.60 -11.25
N GLY A 348 2.38 -15.69 -11.30
CA GLY A 348 1.58 -15.38 -12.47
C GLY A 348 0.81 -14.08 -12.29
N ILE A 349 0.55 -13.37 -13.39
CA ILE A 349 -0.35 -12.21 -13.39
C ILE A 349 -1.50 -12.42 -14.38
N VAL A 350 -2.69 -11.96 -14.00
CA VAL A 350 -3.85 -11.80 -14.88
C VAL A 350 -4.22 -10.33 -14.83
N TYR A 351 -4.47 -9.73 -15.98
CA TYR A 351 -4.93 -8.35 -16.03
C TYR A 351 -6.04 -8.21 -17.06
N SER A 352 -6.91 -7.23 -16.83
CA SER A 352 -8.11 -7.04 -17.66
C SER A 352 -8.27 -5.57 -18.04
N THR A 353 -8.48 -5.28 -19.32
CA THR A 353 -8.71 -3.92 -19.84
C THR A 353 -9.77 -3.93 -20.93
N GLN A 354 -10.43 -2.78 -21.14
CA GLN A 354 -11.34 -2.56 -22.27
C GLN A 354 -10.61 -2.02 -23.51
N SER A 355 -9.43 -1.41 -23.32
CA SER A 355 -8.65 -0.80 -24.41
C SER A 355 -7.19 -1.26 -24.31
N PRO A 356 -6.83 -2.36 -25.01
CA PRO A 356 -5.45 -2.86 -25.09
C PRO A 356 -4.41 -1.80 -25.47
N SER A 357 -4.76 -0.85 -26.33
CA SER A 357 -3.85 0.23 -26.77
C SER A 357 -3.41 1.17 -25.63
N THR A 358 -4.11 1.15 -24.50
CA THR A 358 -3.81 1.96 -23.30
C THR A 358 -3.02 1.20 -22.24
N VAL A 359 -2.53 0.00 -22.55
CA VAL A 359 -1.68 -0.80 -21.66
C VAL A 359 -0.24 -0.79 -22.17
N ASN A 360 0.71 -0.86 -21.25
CA ASN A 360 2.14 -0.96 -21.55
C ASN A 360 2.41 -2.10 -22.56
N ARG A 361 3.10 -1.74 -23.65
CA ARG A 361 3.37 -2.64 -24.78
C ARG A 361 4.28 -3.80 -24.41
N ASP A 362 5.27 -3.57 -23.53
CA ASP A 362 6.18 -4.62 -23.09
C ASP A 362 5.40 -5.68 -22.30
N LEU A 363 4.50 -5.28 -21.42
CA LEU A 363 3.63 -6.20 -20.68
C LEU A 363 2.76 -7.05 -21.63
N LEU A 364 2.12 -6.40 -22.61
CA LEU A 364 1.31 -7.11 -23.61
C LEU A 364 2.13 -8.10 -24.44
N SER A 365 3.36 -7.72 -24.82
CA SER A 365 4.26 -8.58 -25.61
C SER A 365 4.71 -9.84 -24.88
N GLN A 366 4.75 -9.81 -23.55
CA GLN A 366 5.11 -10.97 -22.71
C GLN A 366 3.88 -11.81 -22.32
N THR A 367 2.68 -11.45 -22.77
CA THR A 367 1.47 -12.18 -22.41
C THR A 367 1.31 -13.42 -23.27
N GLU A 368 1.16 -14.57 -22.61
CA GLU A 368 1.06 -15.85 -23.29
C GLU A 368 -0.39 -16.34 -23.48
N ASN A 369 -1.29 -15.88 -22.62
CA ASN A 369 -2.68 -16.33 -22.59
C ASN A 369 -3.64 -15.14 -22.77
N PHE A 370 -4.46 -15.20 -23.81
CA PHE A 370 -5.38 -14.16 -24.22
C PHE A 370 -6.81 -14.68 -24.23
N PHE A 371 -7.71 -13.89 -23.66
CA PHE A 371 -9.15 -14.12 -23.64
C PHE A 371 -9.83 -12.88 -24.21
N ILE A 372 -10.04 -12.86 -25.53
CA ILE A 372 -10.47 -11.64 -26.23
C ILE A 372 -11.98 -11.70 -26.51
N GLY A 373 -12.74 -10.81 -25.88
CA GLY A 373 -14.14 -10.57 -26.24
C GLY A 373 -14.27 -9.57 -27.39
N HIS A 374 -15.47 -9.06 -27.59
CA HIS A 374 -15.73 -7.98 -28.56
C HIS A 374 -14.90 -6.72 -28.27
N LEU A 375 -14.19 -6.21 -29.28
CA LEU A 375 -13.54 -4.90 -29.25
C LEU A 375 -14.15 -3.97 -30.29
N SER A 376 -14.65 -2.81 -29.89
CA SER A 376 -15.28 -1.87 -30.83
C SER A 376 -14.28 -1.01 -31.62
N SER A 377 -13.01 -1.00 -31.21
CA SER A 377 -11.98 -0.09 -31.72
C SER A 377 -11.06 -0.81 -32.71
N ALA A 378 -10.94 -0.25 -33.91
CA ALA A 378 -9.99 -0.72 -34.91
C ALA A 378 -8.54 -0.58 -34.41
N ILE A 379 -8.24 0.51 -33.69
CA ILE A 379 -6.92 0.74 -33.10
C ILE A 379 -6.58 -0.36 -32.10
N ASP A 380 -7.51 -0.73 -31.21
CA ASP A 380 -7.27 -1.77 -30.21
C ASP A 380 -7.10 -3.16 -30.85
N THR A 381 -7.87 -3.44 -31.90
CA THR A 381 -7.77 -4.69 -32.66
C THR A 381 -6.44 -4.77 -33.41
N GLU A 382 -6.00 -3.67 -34.01
CA GLU A 382 -4.71 -3.57 -34.68
C GLU A 382 -3.56 -3.73 -33.68
N GLN A 383 -3.64 -3.12 -32.48
CA GLN A 383 -2.65 -3.33 -31.43
C GLN A 383 -2.54 -4.80 -31.01
N LEU A 384 -3.66 -5.52 -30.87
CA LEU A 384 -3.61 -6.96 -30.60
C LEU A 384 -2.93 -7.74 -31.72
N ALA A 385 -3.25 -7.44 -32.97
CA ALA A 385 -2.64 -8.07 -34.14
C ALA A 385 -1.12 -7.78 -34.24
N MET A 386 -0.68 -6.58 -33.86
CA MET A 386 0.75 -6.22 -33.81
C MET A 386 1.53 -7.00 -32.76
N ILE A 387 0.89 -7.38 -31.64
CA ILE A 387 1.52 -8.10 -30.54
C ILE A 387 1.48 -9.60 -30.79
N GLN A 388 0.37 -10.10 -31.35
CA GLN A 388 0.18 -11.52 -31.64
C GLN A 388 -0.45 -11.70 -33.02
N HIS A 389 0.35 -12.21 -33.95
CA HIS A 389 -0.01 -12.38 -35.36
C HIS A 389 -1.28 -13.22 -35.54
N SER A 390 -1.56 -14.18 -34.66
CA SER A 390 -2.79 -14.98 -34.71
C SER A 390 -4.09 -14.15 -34.65
N PHE A 391 -4.04 -12.91 -34.13
CA PHE A 391 -5.20 -12.02 -34.11
C PHE A 391 -5.41 -11.24 -35.42
N GLN A 392 -4.40 -11.15 -36.29
CA GLN A 392 -4.51 -10.43 -37.57
C GLN A 392 -5.61 -11.02 -38.46
N GLU A 393 -5.73 -12.34 -38.49
CA GLU A 393 -6.70 -13.06 -39.32
C GLU A 393 -8.15 -12.94 -38.82
N ILE A 394 -8.34 -12.66 -37.54
CA ILE A 394 -9.66 -12.63 -36.89
C ILE A 394 -10.08 -11.24 -36.40
N GLY A 395 -9.31 -10.20 -36.72
CA GLY A 395 -9.58 -8.83 -36.25
C GLY A 395 -10.99 -8.34 -36.62
N ASP A 396 -11.42 -8.55 -37.88
CA ASP A 396 -12.77 -8.21 -38.32
C ASP A 396 -13.87 -8.97 -37.57
N ILE A 397 -13.59 -10.21 -37.17
CA ILE A 397 -14.52 -11.04 -36.40
C ILE A 397 -14.64 -10.48 -34.97
N ILE A 398 -13.51 -10.21 -34.31
CA ILE A 398 -13.45 -9.60 -32.98
C ILE A 398 -14.25 -8.28 -32.94
N MET A 399 -14.16 -7.47 -33.99
CA MET A 399 -14.87 -6.19 -34.08
C MET A 399 -16.37 -6.31 -34.32
N ARG A 400 -16.83 -7.33 -35.05
CA ARG A 400 -18.24 -7.48 -35.42
C ARG A 400 -19.03 -8.32 -34.43
N GLN A 401 -18.38 -9.26 -33.76
CA GLN A 401 -19.06 -10.29 -32.99
C GLN A 401 -19.40 -9.83 -31.57
N ARG A 402 -20.67 -9.46 -31.36
CA ARG A 402 -21.19 -8.92 -30.08
C ARG A 402 -21.83 -9.96 -29.16
N THR A 403 -21.71 -11.25 -29.48
CA THR A 403 -22.32 -12.33 -28.71
C THR A 403 -21.79 -12.33 -27.28
N ARG A 404 -22.69 -12.15 -26.30
CA ARG A 404 -22.32 -12.09 -24.89
C ARG A 404 -21.69 -13.41 -24.44
N GLY A 405 -20.51 -13.32 -23.81
CA GLY A 405 -19.78 -14.47 -23.30
C GLY A 405 -18.96 -15.22 -24.36
N LEU A 406 -19.10 -14.91 -25.66
CA LEU A 406 -18.19 -15.48 -26.64
C LEU A 406 -16.83 -14.80 -26.54
N LEU A 407 -15.77 -15.62 -26.46
CA LEU A 407 -14.38 -15.22 -26.38
C LEU A 407 -13.57 -15.89 -27.48
N HIS A 408 -12.59 -15.19 -28.00
CA HIS A 408 -11.53 -15.71 -28.84
C HIS A 408 -10.32 -15.97 -27.94
N VAL A 409 -10.06 -17.25 -27.65
CA VAL A 409 -9.06 -17.68 -26.67
C VAL A 409 -7.83 -18.19 -27.39
N LEU A 410 -6.67 -17.68 -26.97
CA LEU A 410 -5.36 -18.19 -27.37
C LEU A 410 -4.55 -18.40 -26.10
N THR A 411 -4.17 -19.63 -25.80
CA THR A 411 -3.28 -19.93 -24.67
C THR A 411 -1.96 -20.45 -25.18
N HIS A 412 -0.93 -20.46 -24.33
CA HIS A 412 0.38 -21.03 -24.65
C HIS A 412 0.29 -22.45 -25.26
N SER A 413 -0.64 -23.28 -24.79
CA SER A 413 -0.83 -24.66 -25.27
C SER A 413 -1.57 -24.79 -26.62
N HIS A 414 -2.19 -23.73 -27.13
CA HIS A 414 -3.00 -23.77 -28.36
C HIS A 414 -2.24 -23.15 -29.53
N ARG A 415 -2.30 -23.80 -30.70
CA ARG A 415 -1.68 -23.29 -31.94
C ARG A 415 -2.53 -22.26 -32.68
N TYR A 416 -3.83 -22.23 -32.40
CA TYR A 416 -4.81 -21.41 -33.10
C TYR A 416 -5.73 -20.74 -32.09
N VAL A 417 -6.34 -19.62 -32.50
CA VAL A 417 -7.37 -18.96 -31.69
C VAL A 417 -8.65 -19.78 -31.74
N ILE A 418 -9.19 -20.14 -30.58
CA ILE A 418 -10.38 -20.98 -30.45
C ILE A 418 -11.55 -20.14 -29.93
N PRO A 419 -12.72 -20.18 -30.59
CA PRO A 419 -13.93 -19.57 -30.04
C PRO A 419 -14.44 -20.38 -28.84
N VAL A 420 -14.61 -19.72 -27.70
CA VAL A 420 -15.09 -20.31 -26.45
C VAL A 420 -16.29 -19.52 -25.95
N GLN A 421 -17.40 -20.20 -25.68
CA GLN A 421 -18.54 -19.58 -25.02
C GLN A 421 -18.34 -19.63 -23.50
N ALA A 422 -17.91 -18.53 -22.90
CA ALA A 422 -17.86 -18.36 -21.46
C ALA A 422 -19.29 -18.29 -20.89
N ASN A 423 -19.51 -19.09 -19.87
CA ASN A 423 -20.78 -19.12 -19.14
C ASN A 423 -20.87 -17.93 -18.18
N ARG A 424 -22.08 -17.67 -17.68
CA ARG A 424 -22.32 -16.72 -16.59
C ARG A 424 -21.64 -17.23 -15.32
N TYR A 425 -20.83 -16.44 -14.64
CA TYR A 425 -20.33 -16.80 -13.32
C TYR A 425 -21.48 -16.79 -12.30
N ASN A 426 -21.53 -17.77 -11.41
CA ASN A 426 -22.62 -18.01 -10.47
C ASN A 426 -22.16 -18.68 -9.16
N GLY A 427 -20.86 -18.63 -8.84
CA GLY A 427 -20.29 -19.21 -7.62
C GLY A 427 -20.19 -20.74 -7.59
N THR A 428 -21.01 -21.47 -8.36
CA THR A 428 -21.00 -22.94 -8.37
C THR A 428 -19.79 -23.50 -9.10
N SER A 429 -19.03 -24.38 -8.45
CA SER A 429 -17.90 -25.08 -9.08
C SER A 429 -18.34 -25.83 -10.33
N ARG A 430 -17.45 -25.88 -11.32
CA ARG A 430 -17.68 -26.57 -12.59
C ARG A 430 -16.75 -27.74 -12.86
N LEU A 431 -15.85 -28.04 -11.92
CA LEU A 431 -15.13 -29.30 -11.99
C LEU A 431 -16.14 -30.42 -11.74
N VAL A 432 -16.29 -31.28 -12.74
CA VAL A 432 -17.05 -32.52 -12.57
C VAL A 432 -16.18 -33.45 -11.73
N PRO A 433 -16.70 -34.03 -10.63
CA PRO A 433 -15.92 -34.90 -9.74
C PRO A 433 -15.41 -36.18 -10.43
#